data_AF-A0A7Y7YAE8-F1
#
_entry.id   AF-A0A7Y7YAE8-F1
#
_cell.length_a   1.000
_cell.length_b   1.000
_cell.length_c   1.000
_cell.angle_alpha   90.00
_cell.angle_beta   90.00
_cell.angle_gamma   90.00
#
_symmetry.space_group_name_H-M   'P 1'
#
loop_
_entity.id
_entity.type
_entity.pdbx_description
1 polymer ?
#
loop_
_entity_poly.entity_id
_entity_poly.type
_entity_poly.pdbx_seq_one_letter_code
_entity_poly.pdbx_strand_id
1 'polypeptide(L)'
;MTALISRPSSAASGLPLLSITQGVHQGVSLALDAPTYLIGCATTADLILRDPGIAAEHLRLRFDGARVAIEALGGDIKVIGDSPHSVTVPQGHGHRARMPLRILLETVELQLALDREPLPAPSARAPSTGAPAGAKGSGWRWAALGLLAACATTAFALRNEPQPVADSLGVVSPAEPATGQPATTLAEAKDYLDNGLRAARLNGITVQLKEGQLQAQGSFDATLKPQWIALQKGFDSRYGRTFVLHQNVSAHEGVATPRVRFQAVWFGANPYVVNDSGKRLYPGAALPDNWVIERIENNEVVLARGEERFTFTL
;
A
#
# COMPACT_ATOMS: atom_id res chain seq x y z
N MET A 1 -11.66 5.45 19.55
CA MET A 1 -10.22 5.18 19.67
C MET A 1 -9.83 4.36 18.46
N THR A 2 -8.98 4.89 17.60
CA THR A 2 -8.68 4.35 16.27
C THR A 2 -7.19 4.01 16.25
N ALA A 3 -6.86 2.72 16.30
CA ALA A 3 -5.49 2.23 16.10
C ALA A 3 -5.29 1.90 14.61
N LEU A 4 -4.22 2.44 14.01
CA LEU A 4 -3.81 2.17 12.64
C LEU A 4 -2.51 1.35 12.69
N ILE A 5 -2.60 0.10 12.26
CA ILE A 5 -1.50 -0.87 12.31
C ILE A 5 -0.62 -0.74 11.07
N SER A 6 0.69 -0.77 11.31
CA SER A 6 1.74 -1.02 10.31
C SER A 6 1.54 -2.38 9.64
N ARG A 7 1.23 -2.39 8.34
CA ARG A 7 1.28 -3.60 7.51
C ARG A 7 2.71 -4.16 7.48
N PRO A 8 2.94 -5.45 7.78
CA PRO A 8 4.23 -6.05 7.51
C PRO A 8 4.50 -6.00 6.00
N SER A 9 5.71 -5.58 5.64
CA SER A 9 6.18 -5.52 4.26
C SER A 9 6.24 -6.92 3.66
N SER A 10 5.23 -7.25 2.83
CA SER A 10 5.29 -8.05 1.60
C SER A 10 6.42 -9.09 1.51
N ALA A 11 6.29 -10.19 2.23
CA ALA A 11 7.06 -11.43 1.94
C ALA A 11 6.33 -12.74 2.28
N ALA A 12 5.17 -12.70 2.95
CA ALA A 12 4.44 -13.89 3.38
C ALA A 12 3.02 -13.95 2.82
N SER A 13 2.89 -13.88 1.50
CA SER A 13 1.60 -14.03 0.82
C SER A 13 1.01 -15.41 1.15
N GLY A 14 -0.08 -15.44 1.93
CA GLY A 14 -0.83 -16.65 2.25
C GLY A 14 -0.76 -17.17 3.69
N LEU A 15 -0.09 -16.47 4.61
CA LEU A 15 -0.20 -16.81 6.03
C LEU A 15 -1.55 -16.35 6.61
N PRO A 16 -2.15 -17.10 7.56
CA PRO A 16 -3.27 -16.59 8.35
C PRO A 16 -2.88 -15.33 9.12
N LEU A 17 -3.72 -14.31 9.06
CA LEU A 17 -3.64 -13.08 9.84
C LEU A 17 -4.76 -13.10 10.88
N LEU A 18 -4.37 -13.05 12.16
CA LEU A 18 -5.28 -12.82 13.27
C LEU A 18 -5.35 -11.33 13.55
N SER A 19 -6.55 -10.79 13.69
CA SER A 19 -6.79 -9.41 14.12
C SER A 19 -7.79 -9.38 15.26
N ILE A 20 -7.54 -8.58 16.28
CA ILE A 20 -8.44 -8.40 17.42
C ILE A 20 -9.28 -7.16 17.17
N THR A 21 -10.58 -7.35 16.93
CA THR A 21 -11.50 -6.26 16.56
C THR A 21 -12.28 -5.70 17.74
N GLN A 22 -12.41 -6.46 18.83
CA GLN A 22 -13.01 -6.05 20.10
C GLN A 22 -12.22 -6.65 21.28
N GLY A 23 -12.20 -5.96 22.42
CA GLY A 23 -11.45 -6.35 23.63
C GLY A 23 -10.40 -5.30 24.03
N VAL A 24 -9.73 -5.53 25.15
CA VAL A 24 -8.58 -4.77 25.65
C VAL A 24 -7.44 -4.72 24.64
N HIS A 25 -7.25 -5.79 23.88
CA HIS A 25 -6.23 -5.90 22.83
C HIS A 25 -6.75 -5.50 21.45
N GLN A 26 -7.85 -4.76 21.36
CA GLN A 26 -8.39 -4.27 20.09
C GLN A 26 -7.34 -3.50 19.29
N GLY A 27 -7.25 -3.80 17.99
CA GLY A 27 -6.29 -3.19 17.08
C GLY A 27 -4.95 -3.91 17.03
N VAL A 28 -4.80 -5.09 17.63
CA VAL A 28 -3.65 -5.97 17.38
C VAL A 28 -3.90 -6.81 16.12
N SER A 29 -2.89 -6.91 15.25
CA SER A 29 -2.87 -7.86 14.14
C SER A 29 -1.55 -8.63 14.11
N LEU A 30 -1.63 -9.95 13.96
CA LEU A 30 -0.49 -10.86 14.00
C LEU A 30 -0.58 -11.87 12.85
N ALA A 31 0.50 -12.00 12.09
CA ALA A 31 0.65 -13.10 11.13
C ALA A 31 0.98 -14.40 11.90
N LEU A 32 0.25 -15.46 11.61
CA LEU A 32 0.35 -16.76 12.26
C LEU A 32 1.15 -17.70 11.34
N ASP A 33 2.37 -18.03 11.75
CA ASP A 33 3.34 -18.86 11.01
C ASP A 33 3.44 -20.31 11.51
N ALA A 34 2.88 -20.62 12.68
CA ALA A 34 2.81 -21.96 13.25
C ALA A 34 1.52 -22.71 12.86
N PRO A 35 1.55 -24.05 12.80
CA PRO A 35 0.36 -24.84 12.45
C PRO A 35 -0.69 -24.88 13.55
N THR A 36 -0.33 -24.55 14.79
CA THR A 36 -1.22 -24.58 15.97
C THR A 36 -0.92 -23.40 16.87
N TYR A 37 -1.97 -22.78 17.42
CA TYR A 37 -1.88 -21.73 18.43
C TYR A 37 -2.86 -21.98 19.56
N LEU A 38 -2.37 -21.94 20.79
CA LEU A 38 -3.15 -21.89 22.01
C LEU A 38 -3.37 -20.43 22.42
N ILE A 39 -4.63 -20.05 22.62
CA ILE A 39 -5.03 -18.70 23.03
C ILE A 39 -5.67 -18.78 24.41
N GLY A 40 -5.22 -17.94 25.34
CA GLY A 40 -5.74 -17.90 26.71
C GLY A 40 -5.07 -16.82 27.55
N CYS A 41 -5.31 -16.82 28.85
CA CYS A 41 -4.69 -15.87 29.78
C CYS A 41 -3.47 -16.44 30.51
N ALA A 42 -3.19 -17.74 30.41
CA ALA A 42 -1.98 -18.30 31.02
C ALA A 42 -0.72 -17.90 30.26
N THR A 43 0.42 -17.84 30.95
CA THR A 43 1.73 -17.62 30.32
C THR A 43 2.21 -18.81 29.49
N THR A 44 1.50 -19.94 29.57
CA THR A 44 1.71 -21.15 28.77
C THR A 44 1.00 -21.09 27.42
N ALA A 45 0.13 -20.11 27.17
CA ALA A 45 -0.53 -19.91 25.89
C ALA A 45 0.42 -19.24 24.88
N ASP A 46 0.31 -19.62 23.61
CA ASP A 46 1.08 -19.01 22.52
C ASP A 46 0.66 -17.56 22.30
N LEU A 47 -0.64 -17.28 22.42
CA LEU A 47 -1.21 -15.93 22.35
C LEU A 47 -1.94 -15.61 23.64
N ILE A 48 -1.46 -14.57 24.34
CA ILE A 48 -1.96 -14.20 25.66
C ILE A 48 -2.98 -13.07 25.53
N LEU A 49 -4.22 -13.35 25.92
CA LEU A 49 -5.29 -12.36 26.07
C LEU A 49 -5.51 -12.08 27.56
N ARG A 50 -5.66 -10.80 27.92
CA ARG A 50 -5.79 -10.34 29.32
C ARG A 50 -7.20 -9.82 29.59
N ASP A 51 -8.11 -10.09 28.68
CA ASP A 51 -9.49 -9.66 28.72
C ASP A 51 -10.28 -10.40 29.81
N PRO A 52 -11.22 -9.72 30.49
CA PRO A 52 -12.12 -10.37 31.43
C PRO A 52 -12.88 -11.53 30.78
N GLY A 53 -12.95 -12.66 31.48
CA GLY A 53 -13.65 -13.87 31.00
C GLY A 53 -12.81 -14.83 30.18
N ILE A 54 -11.56 -14.49 29.84
CA ILE A 54 -10.65 -15.40 29.15
C ILE A 54 -9.99 -16.37 30.15
N ALA A 55 -10.14 -17.67 29.88
CA ALA A 55 -9.59 -18.75 30.69
C ALA A 55 -8.08 -18.94 30.44
N ALA A 56 -7.41 -19.67 31.33
CA ALA A 56 -5.98 -19.99 31.23
C ALA A 56 -5.62 -20.55 29.84
N GLU A 57 -6.40 -21.53 29.37
CA GLU A 57 -6.40 -22.08 28.03
C GLU A 57 -7.83 -21.96 27.50
N HIS A 58 -8.09 -21.01 26.61
CA HIS A 58 -9.45 -20.66 26.23
C HIS A 58 -9.86 -21.22 24.88
N LEU A 59 -8.99 -21.13 23.86
CA LEU A 59 -9.22 -21.77 22.57
C LEU A 59 -7.91 -22.29 21.94
N ARG A 60 -8.02 -23.26 21.05
CA ARG A 60 -6.90 -23.70 20.19
C ARG A 60 -7.27 -23.57 18.72
N LEU A 61 -6.37 -22.99 17.94
CA LEU A 61 -6.45 -22.90 16.49
C LEU A 61 -5.49 -23.90 15.86
N ARG A 62 -5.96 -24.61 14.83
CA ARG A 62 -5.16 -25.49 13.98
C ARG A 62 -5.37 -25.15 12.52
N PHE A 63 -4.32 -24.72 11.84
CA PHE A 63 -4.38 -24.27 10.46
C PHE A 63 -4.08 -25.40 9.47
N ASP A 64 -4.86 -25.44 8.39
CA ASP A 64 -4.67 -26.31 7.23
C ASP A 64 -5.03 -25.51 5.96
N GLY A 65 -4.04 -24.76 5.47
CA GLY A 65 -4.21 -23.79 4.39
C GLY A 65 -5.26 -22.73 4.73
N ALA A 66 -6.33 -22.67 3.94
CA ALA A 66 -7.44 -21.73 4.15
C ALA A 66 -8.50 -22.21 5.16
N ARG A 67 -8.31 -23.41 5.73
CA ARG A 67 -9.20 -23.97 6.76
C ARG A 67 -8.55 -23.84 8.12
N VAL A 68 -9.39 -23.68 9.13
CA VAL A 68 -8.97 -23.69 10.53
C VAL A 68 -9.90 -24.61 11.32
N ALA A 69 -9.30 -25.47 12.12
CA ALA A 69 -9.98 -26.18 13.19
C ALA A 69 -9.85 -25.36 14.47
N ILE A 70 -10.98 -25.12 15.13
CA ILE A 70 -11.11 -24.26 16.30
C ILE A 70 -11.63 -25.15 17.42
N GLU A 71 -10.87 -25.31 18.49
CA GLU A 71 -11.27 -26.08 19.68
C GLU A 71 -11.56 -25.11 20.82
N ALA A 72 -12.77 -25.21 21.39
CA ALA A 72 -13.18 -24.45 22.56
C ALA A 72 -12.68 -25.17 23.82
N LEU A 73 -11.78 -24.56 24.60
CA LEU A 73 -11.12 -25.22 25.73
C LEU A 73 -11.58 -24.69 27.09
N GLY A 74 -11.72 -23.38 27.21
CA GLY A 74 -11.96 -22.70 28.48
C GLY A 74 -13.22 -21.85 28.53
N GLY A 75 -14.13 -22.07 27.58
CA GLY A 75 -15.42 -21.39 27.47
C GLY A 75 -16.10 -21.73 26.15
N ASP A 76 -17.38 -21.41 26.05
CA ASP A 76 -18.11 -21.48 24.79
C ASP A 76 -17.63 -20.36 23.87
N ILE A 77 -17.47 -20.67 22.58
CA ILE A 77 -17.09 -19.69 21.58
C ILE A 77 -18.13 -19.61 20.49
N LYS A 78 -18.22 -18.48 19.81
CA LYS A 78 -19.14 -18.29 18.69
C LYS A 78 -18.35 -18.01 17.42
N VAL A 79 -18.50 -18.87 16.42
CA VAL A 79 -17.83 -18.77 15.12
C VAL A 79 -18.80 -18.21 14.09
N ILE A 80 -18.37 -17.18 13.37
CA ILE A 80 -19.14 -16.51 12.31
C ILE A 80 -18.29 -16.52 11.04
N GLY A 81 -18.64 -17.37 10.09
CA GLY A 81 -18.01 -17.40 8.76
C GLY A 81 -18.73 -16.49 7.76
N ASP A 82 -18.62 -16.85 6.48
CA ASP A 82 -19.29 -16.12 5.38
C ASP A 82 -20.82 -16.30 5.35
N SER A 83 -21.36 -17.30 6.05
CA SER A 83 -22.81 -17.51 6.13
C SER A 83 -23.44 -16.58 7.18
N PRO A 84 -24.72 -16.22 7.02
CA PRO A 84 -25.43 -15.35 7.99
C PRO A 84 -25.68 -16.04 9.34
N HIS A 85 -25.33 -17.32 9.48
CA HIS A 85 -25.55 -18.09 10.70
C HIS A 85 -24.27 -18.20 11.50
N SER A 86 -24.37 -17.85 12.77
CA SER A 86 -23.32 -18.11 13.75
C SER A 86 -23.43 -19.52 14.31
N VAL A 87 -22.29 -20.18 14.49
CA VAL A 87 -22.19 -21.48 15.15
C VAL A 87 -21.63 -21.28 16.55
N THR A 88 -22.39 -21.64 17.58
CA THR A 88 -21.83 -21.75 18.94
C THR A 88 -21.13 -23.10 19.07
N VAL A 89 -19.88 -23.07 19.52
CA VAL A 89 -19.04 -24.24 19.78
C VAL A 89 -18.91 -24.35 21.30
N PRO A 90 -19.58 -25.32 21.94
CA PRO A 90 -19.50 -25.49 23.38
C PRO A 90 -18.09 -25.86 23.82
N GLN A 91 -17.73 -25.52 25.05
CA GLN A 91 -16.48 -25.97 25.67
C GLN A 91 -16.28 -27.49 25.50
N GLY A 92 -15.05 -27.90 25.20
CA GLY A 92 -14.67 -29.29 24.93
C GLY A 92 -14.93 -29.76 23.50
N HIS A 93 -15.52 -28.93 22.64
CA HIS A 93 -15.84 -29.29 21.26
C HIS A 93 -14.97 -28.54 20.24
N GLY A 94 -14.84 -29.14 19.06
CA GLY A 94 -14.13 -28.57 17.92
C GLY A 94 -15.07 -28.22 16.76
N HIS A 95 -14.75 -27.15 16.04
CA HIS A 95 -15.44 -26.73 14.83
C HIS A 95 -14.43 -26.46 13.72
N ARG A 96 -14.78 -26.85 12.48
CA ARG A 96 -13.94 -26.60 11.30
C ARG A 96 -14.63 -25.60 10.40
N ALA A 97 -13.92 -24.54 10.06
CA ALA A 97 -14.41 -23.47 9.21
C ALA A 97 -13.34 -23.05 8.19
N ARG A 98 -13.79 -22.35 7.14
CA ARG A 98 -12.90 -21.66 6.19
C ARG A 98 -12.75 -20.21 6.61
N MET A 99 -11.55 -19.66 6.43
CA MET A 99 -11.30 -18.23 6.52
C MET A 99 -11.77 -17.53 5.22
N PRO A 100 -12.22 -16.25 5.28
CA PRO A 100 -12.24 -15.39 6.47
C PRO A 100 -13.37 -15.76 7.45
N LEU A 101 -13.11 -15.58 8.74
CA LEU A 101 -14.12 -15.81 9.78
C LEU A 101 -13.85 -14.96 11.02
N ARG A 102 -14.85 -14.87 11.89
CA ARG A 102 -14.77 -14.21 13.18
C ARG A 102 -15.05 -15.21 14.30
N ILE A 103 -14.37 -15.04 15.43
CA ILE A 103 -14.54 -15.84 16.64
C ILE A 103 -14.82 -14.87 17.78
N LEU A 104 -15.97 -15.00 18.41
CA LEU A 104 -16.35 -14.22 19.57
C LEU A 104 -16.13 -15.05 20.83
N LEU A 105 -15.47 -14.44 21.81
CA LEU A 105 -15.07 -15.01 23.08
C LEU A 105 -15.47 -14.03 24.17
N GLU A 106 -16.63 -14.23 24.79
CA GLU A 106 -17.15 -13.30 25.81
C GLU A 106 -17.17 -11.83 25.34
N THR A 107 -16.13 -11.05 25.67
CA THR A 107 -15.95 -9.63 25.32
C THR A 107 -14.95 -9.38 24.18
N VAL A 108 -14.28 -10.42 23.69
CA VAL A 108 -13.25 -10.35 22.65
C VAL A 108 -13.81 -10.83 21.32
N GLU A 109 -13.49 -10.10 20.25
CA GLU A 109 -13.75 -10.54 18.89
C GLU A 109 -12.44 -10.68 18.12
N LEU A 110 -12.19 -11.88 17.62
CA LEU A 110 -11.06 -12.22 16.77
C LEU A 110 -11.53 -12.33 15.33
N GLN A 111 -10.75 -11.82 14.40
CA GLN A 111 -10.93 -11.97 12.97
C GLN A 111 -9.74 -12.73 12.39
N LEU A 112 -10.02 -13.80 11.64
CA LEU A 112 -9.03 -14.59 10.92
C LEU A 112 -9.26 -14.41 9.43
N ALA A 113 -8.21 -14.03 8.71
CA ALA A 113 -8.19 -13.93 7.25
C ALA A 113 -6.85 -14.45 6.72
N LEU A 114 -6.74 -14.71 5.42
CA LEU A 114 -5.42 -14.90 4.81
C LEU A 114 -4.83 -13.54 4.45
N ASP A 115 -3.55 -13.33 4.74
CA ASP A 115 -2.81 -12.17 4.25
C ASP A 115 -2.57 -12.35 2.74
N ARG A 116 -3.58 -11.98 1.97
CA ARG A 116 -3.52 -11.96 0.51
C ARG A 116 -3.34 -10.52 0.10
N GLU A 117 -2.30 -10.25 -0.69
CA GLU A 117 -2.23 -9.02 -1.48
C GLU A 117 -3.59 -8.82 -2.18
N PRO A 118 -4.18 -7.60 -2.20
CA PRO A 118 -5.43 -7.39 -2.90
C PRO A 118 -5.21 -7.84 -4.34
N LEU A 119 -5.92 -8.89 -4.78
CA LEU A 119 -6.02 -9.17 -6.20
C LEU A 119 -6.46 -7.85 -6.86
N PRO A 120 -5.84 -7.44 -7.98
CA PRO A 120 -6.32 -6.29 -8.72
C PRO A 120 -7.82 -6.48 -8.90
N ALA A 121 -8.61 -5.47 -8.49
CA ALA A 121 -10.06 -5.52 -8.55
C ALA A 121 -10.45 -6.11 -9.91
N PRO A 122 -11.35 -7.11 -9.97
CA PRO A 122 -11.85 -7.56 -11.25
C PRO A 122 -12.32 -6.32 -11.98
N SER A 123 -11.68 -6.02 -13.12
CA SER A 123 -12.01 -4.87 -13.95
C SER A 123 -13.52 -4.89 -14.12
N ALA A 124 -14.19 -3.94 -13.46
CA ALA A 124 -15.62 -3.79 -13.52
C ALA A 124 -15.91 -3.45 -14.97
N ARG A 125 -16.20 -4.49 -15.76
CA ARG A 125 -16.76 -4.34 -17.08
C ARG A 125 -18.02 -3.53 -16.88
N ALA A 126 -18.02 -2.32 -17.41
CA ALA A 126 -19.09 -1.35 -17.25
C ALA A 126 -20.45 -2.05 -17.45
N PRO A 127 -21.44 -1.79 -16.59
CA PRO A 127 -22.77 -2.33 -16.77
C PRO A 127 -23.36 -1.77 -18.05
N SER A 128 -23.56 -2.63 -19.05
CA SER A 128 -24.45 -2.34 -20.16
C SER A 128 -25.85 -2.16 -19.59
N THR A 129 -26.37 -0.95 -19.72
CA THR A 129 -27.77 -0.59 -19.48
C THR A 129 -28.66 -1.52 -20.30
N GLY A 130 -29.33 -2.45 -19.62
CA GLY A 130 -30.34 -3.34 -20.16
C GLY A 130 -31.46 -3.47 -19.14
N ALA A 131 -32.65 -3.04 -19.54
CA ALA A 131 -33.87 -2.86 -18.76
C ALA A 131 -34.45 -4.17 -18.14
N PRO A 132 -35.45 -4.09 -17.24
CA PRO A 132 -35.77 -5.15 -16.29
C PRO A 132 -36.82 -6.17 -16.77
N ALA A 133 -36.70 -7.35 -16.16
CA ALA A 133 -37.72 -8.30 -15.66
C ALA A 133 -38.99 -8.60 -16.48
N GLY A 134 -39.23 -9.91 -16.72
CA GLY A 134 -40.58 -10.40 -16.97
C GLY A 134 -40.69 -11.83 -17.51
N ALA A 135 -40.98 -12.78 -16.60
CA ALA A 135 -41.87 -13.94 -16.75
C ALA A 135 -41.80 -14.89 -17.98
N LYS A 136 -41.52 -16.17 -17.64
CA LYS A 136 -42.18 -17.43 -18.06
C LYS A 136 -43.06 -17.43 -19.34
N GLY A 137 -42.79 -18.40 -20.22
CA GLY A 137 -43.86 -19.09 -20.97
C GLY A 137 -43.59 -19.39 -22.45
N SER A 138 -43.38 -20.68 -22.73
CA SER A 138 -43.79 -21.44 -23.92
C SER A 138 -44.42 -20.71 -25.14
N GLY A 139 -43.84 -20.96 -26.32
CA GLY A 139 -44.62 -21.30 -27.52
C GLY A 139 -44.78 -20.23 -28.62
N TRP A 140 -44.47 -20.68 -29.84
CA TRP A 140 -45.08 -20.26 -31.12
C TRP A 140 -44.53 -19.01 -31.85
N ARG A 141 -43.66 -19.30 -32.83
CA ARG A 141 -43.56 -18.77 -34.22
C ARG A 141 -44.29 -17.44 -34.55
N TRP A 142 -43.60 -16.48 -35.17
CA TRP A 142 -43.63 -16.20 -36.62
C TRP A 142 -42.88 -14.89 -36.96
N ALA A 143 -42.24 -14.93 -38.14
CA ALA A 143 -42.02 -13.85 -39.14
C ALA A 143 -41.15 -12.64 -38.71
N ALA A 144 -39.92 -12.50 -39.25
CA ALA A 144 -39.58 -11.86 -40.56
C ALA A 144 -39.58 -10.31 -40.43
N LEU A 145 -38.74 -9.47 -41.04
CA LEU A 145 -37.69 -9.54 -42.06
C LEU A 145 -37.19 -8.08 -42.27
N GLY A 146 -35.94 -7.91 -42.69
CA GLY A 146 -35.39 -6.67 -43.28
C GLY A 146 -34.21 -6.13 -42.46
N LEU A 147 -33.00 -5.95 -42.97
CA LEU A 147 -32.60 -5.58 -44.33
C LEU A 147 -31.09 -5.90 -44.50
N LEU A 148 -30.73 -6.62 -45.57
CA LEU A 148 -29.35 -6.89 -45.99
C LEU A 148 -29.31 -6.92 -47.53
N ALA A 149 -28.33 -6.23 -48.12
CA ALA A 149 -27.70 -6.40 -49.46
C ALA A 149 -27.23 -5.02 -49.97
N ALA A 150 -26.10 -4.80 -50.65
CA ALA A 150 -25.14 -5.63 -51.38
C ALA A 150 -23.78 -4.88 -51.42
N CYS A 151 -22.61 -5.53 -51.29
CA CYS A 151 -21.70 -6.06 -52.35
C CYS A 151 -21.42 -5.04 -53.49
N ALA A 152 -20.20 -4.79 -53.98
CA ALA A 152 -19.03 -5.64 -54.20
C ALA A 152 -17.77 -4.76 -54.52
N THR A 153 -16.55 -5.11 -54.08
CA THR A 153 -15.36 -5.59 -54.87
C THR A 153 -14.80 -4.58 -55.90
N THR A 154 -13.51 -4.25 -56.08
CA THR A 154 -12.17 -4.93 -56.05
C THR A 154 -11.12 -3.82 -56.33
N ALA A 155 -10.01 -3.67 -55.59
CA ALA A 155 -8.65 -4.23 -55.78
C ALA A 155 -7.83 -3.78 -57.02
N PHE A 156 -6.49 -3.72 -56.84
CA PHE A 156 -5.37 -3.43 -57.79
C PHE A 156 -5.08 -1.95 -58.15
N ALA A 157 -3.84 -1.45 -58.30
CA ALA A 157 -2.47 -1.84 -57.92
C ALA A 157 -1.48 -0.68 -58.23
N LEU A 158 -0.29 -0.75 -57.62
CA LEU A 158 0.99 -0.03 -57.83
C LEU A 158 1.22 0.79 -59.13
N ARG A 159 1.88 1.97 -59.02
CA ARG A 159 3.10 2.36 -59.79
C ARG A 159 3.70 3.73 -59.41
N ASN A 160 5.04 3.79 -59.48
CA ASN A 160 5.95 4.94 -59.33
C ASN A 160 5.82 6.00 -60.46
N GLU A 161 6.10 7.27 -60.08
CA GLU A 161 6.79 8.43 -60.77
C GLU A 161 6.50 8.80 -62.25
N PRO A 162 6.84 10.01 -62.78
CA PRO A 162 7.29 11.31 -62.23
C PRO A 162 6.53 12.59 -62.76
N GLN A 163 6.90 13.76 -62.20
CA GLN A 163 6.71 15.21 -62.54
C GLN A 163 6.15 15.68 -63.92
N PRO A 164 5.51 16.88 -64.01
CA PRO A 164 6.28 18.09 -64.38
C PRO A 164 5.86 19.41 -63.70
N VAL A 165 6.79 20.37 -63.83
CA VAL A 165 6.82 21.78 -63.46
C VAL A 165 5.75 22.63 -64.18
N ALA A 166 5.21 23.64 -63.49
CA ALA A 166 4.68 24.86 -64.11
C ALA A 166 4.86 26.06 -63.17
N ASP A 167 5.65 27.03 -63.65
CA ASP A 167 5.83 28.38 -63.14
C ASP A 167 4.50 29.17 -63.06
N SER A 168 4.36 30.01 -62.04
CA SER A 168 3.63 31.29 -62.14
C SER A 168 4.13 32.27 -61.07
N LEU A 169 4.61 33.40 -61.58
CA LEU A 169 5.19 34.55 -60.88
C LEU A 169 4.13 35.51 -60.31
N GLY A 170 4.48 36.20 -59.22
CA GLY A 170 3.84 37.44 -58.71
C GLY A 170 3.00 37.21 -57.45
N VAL A 171 3.18 37.88 -56.31
CA VAL A 171 3.60 39.27 -56.05
C VAL A 171 4.30 39.33 -54.69
N VAL A 172 5.37 40.13 -54.60
CA VAL A 172 6.06 40.48 -53.36
C VAL A 172 5.26 41.55 -52.61
N SER A 173 4.98 41.34 -51.32
CA SER A 173 4.90 42.40 -50.31
C SER A 173 5.24 41.84 -48.91
N PRO A 174 5.90 42.60 -48.02
CA PRO A 174 6.81 42.10 -46.99
C PRO A 174 6.23 42.06 -45.56
N ALA A 175 6.99 41.44 -44.65
CA ALA A 175 6.79 41.26 -43.19
C ALA A 175 5.81 40.13 -42.83
N GLU A 176 6.12 39.11 -42.02
CA GLU A 176 7.10 38.88 -40.96
C GLU A 176 7.44 37.37 -40.96
N PRO A 177 8.68 36.92 -40.69
CA PRO A 177 8.92 35.51 -40.44
C PRO A 177 8.30 35.14 -39.08
N ALA A 178 7.09 34.61 -39.10
CA ALA A 178 6.54 33.80 -38.02
C ALA A 178 7.41 32.53 -37.88
N THR A 179 8.55 32.70 -37.23
CA THR A 179 9.41 31.60 -36.77
C THR A 179 8.96 31.25 -35.37
N GLY A 180 7.74 30.73 -35.24
CA GLY A 180 7.20 30.24 -33.98
C GLY A 180 7.76 28.86 -33.65
N GLN A 181 9.08 28.74 -33.46
CA GLN A 181 9.56 27.72 -32.54
C GLN A 181 8.88 28.01 -31.19
N PRO A 182 8.27 27.03 -30.50
CA PRO A 182 7.75 27.27 -29.18
C PRO A 182 8.93 27.75 -28.33
N ALA A 183 8.90 29.03 -27.95
CA ALA A 183 9.92 29.63 -27.11
C ALA A 183 9.87 28.84 -25.80
N THR A 184 10.85 27.95 -25.62
CA THR A 184 10.93 27.11 -24.43
C THR A 184 11.03 28.06 -23.24
N THR A 185 9.99 28.09 -22.42
CA THR A 185 9.93 29.09 -21.35
C THR A 185 10.60 28.55 -20.09
N LEU A 186 11.08 29.47 -19.26
CA LEU A 186 11.63 29.13 -17.96
C LEU A 186 10.59 28.45 -17.04
N ALA A 187 9.30 28.74 -17.25
CA ALA A 187 8.19 28.07 -16.58
C ALA A 187 8.06 26.59 -17.00
N GLU A 188 8.14 26.29 -18.31
CA GLU A 188 8.13 24.91 -18.80
C GLU A 188 9.32 24.09 -18.27
N ALA A 189 10.49 24.72 -18.14
CA ALA A 189 11.68 24.10 -17.57
C ALA A 189 11.51 23.80 -16.06
N LYS A 190 10.84 24.69 -15.31
CA LYS A 190 10.45 24.45 -13.92
C LYS A 190 9.46 23.30 -13.81
N ASP A 191 8.41 23.29 -14.64
CA ASP A 191 7.38 22.25 -14.63
C ASP A 191 7.96 20.87 -14.94
N TYR A 192 8.94 20.79 -15.85
CA TYR A 192 9.67 19.55 -16.11
C TYR A 192 10.37 19.02 -14.86
N LEU A 193 11.07 19.88 -14.11
CA LEU A 193 11.75 19.49 -12.88
C LEU A 193 10.74 19.09 -11.79
N ASP A 194 9.67 19.87 -11.58
CA ASP A 194 8.65 19.56 -10.57
C ASP A 194 7.93 18.23 -10.87
N ASN A 195 7.67 17.94 -12.15
CA ASN A 195 7.13 16.65 -12.58
C ASN A 195 8.12 15.51 -12.37
N GLY A 196 9.39 15.72 -12.73
CA GLY A 196 10.45 14.75 -12.55
C GLY A 196 10.71 14.41 -11.08
N LEU A 197 10.71 15.41 -10.21
CA LEU A 197 10.85 15.23 -8.76
C LEU A 197 9.71 14.38 -8.18
N ARG A 198 8.46 14.66 -8.59
CA ARG A 198 7.29 13.85 -8.19
C ARG A 198 7.37 12.41 -8.70
N ALA A 199 7.72 12.22 -9.97
CA ALA A 199 7.86 10.89 -10.57
C ALA A 199 8.97 10.06 -9.90
N ALA A 200 10.07 10.71 -9.52
CA ALA A 200 11.20 10.10 -8.81
C ALA A 200 11.00 10.00 -7.28
N ARG A 201 9.85 10.45 -6.74
CA ARG A 201 9.58 10.52 -5.29
C ARG A 201 10.63 11.32 -4.49
N LEU A 202 11.28 12.29 -5.13
CA LEU A 202 12.27 13.20 -4.51
C LEU A 202 11.58 14.37 -3.80
N ASN A 203 10.70 14.06 -2.84
CA ASN A 203 9.79 15.04 -2.22
C ASN A 203 10.52 16.07 -1.33
N GLY A 204 11.76 15.80 -0.92
CA GLY A 204 12.58 16.70 -0.10
C GLY A 204 13.33 17.77 -0.88
N ILE A 205 13.12 17.87 -2.21
CA ILE A 205 13.76 18.85 -3.08
C ILE A 205 12.68 19.82 -3.59
N THR A 206 12.94 21.13 -3.48
CA THR A 206 12.09 22.19 -4.02
C THR A 206 12.84 22.96 -5.10
N VAL A 207 12.16 23.28 -6.20
CA VAL A 207 12.70 24.10 -7.29
C VAL A 207 12.09 25.49 -7.26
N GLN A 208 12.94 26.49 -7.11
CA GLN A 208 12.55 27.90 -7.10
C GLN A 208 13.12 28.63 -8.31
N LEU A 209 12.40 29.66 -8.75
CA LEU A 209 12.87 30.60 -9.75
C LEU A 209 13.46 31.80 -9.03
N LYS A 210 14.77 32.01 -9.17
CA LYS A 210 15.46 33.14 -8.56
C LYS A 210 16.36 33.79 -9.58
N GLU A 211 16.20 35.09 -9.81
CA GLU A 211 17.07 35.89 -10.69
C GLU A 211 17.20 35.32 -12.12
N GLY A 212 16.13 34.73 -12.66
CA GLY A 212 16.13 34.12 -14.00
C GLY A 212 16.83 32.76 -14.09
N GLN A 213 17.19 32.17 -12.95
CA GLN A 213 17.80 30.84 -12.84
C GLN A 213 16.89 29.87 -12.08
N LEU A 214 17.06 28.58 -12.35
CA LEU A 214 16.38 27.51 -11.61
C LEU A 214 17.29 27.08 -10.46
N GLN A 215 16.79 27.13 -9.23
CA GLN A 215 17.52 26.69 -8.06
C GLN A 215 16.80 25.51 -7.41
N ALA A 216 17.44 24.35 -7.40
CA ALA A 216 16.96 23.17 -6.68
C ALA A 216 17.63 23.13 -5.30
N GLN A 217 16.82 23.08 -4.24
CA GLN A 217 17.30 23.09 -2.87
C GLN A 217 16.62 21.99 -2.06
N GLY A 218 17.36 21.37 -1.15
CA GLY A 218 16.81 20.44 -0.17
C GLY A 218 17.68 19.22 0.01
N SER A 219 17.07 18.16 0.55
CA SER A 219 17.79 16.94 0.87
C SER A 219 16.97 15.71 0.53
N PHE A 220 17.64 14.65 0.10
CA PHE A 220 16.99 13.39 -0.26
C PHE A 220 17.82 12.19 0.20
N ASP A 221 17.19 11.03 0.28
CA ASP A 221 17.84 9.78 0.68
C ASP A 221 18.89 9.33 -0.35
N ALA A 222 20.10 8.97 0.10
CA ALA A 222 21.21 8.56 -0.74
C ALA A 222 20.87 7.41 -1.71
N THR A 223 19.90 6.56 -1.38
CA THR A 223 19.38 5.49 -2.27
C THR A 223 18.75 6.03 -3.55
N LEU A 224 18.20 7.26 -3.52
CA LEU A 224 17.56 7.92 -4.66
C LEU A 224 18.55 8.74 -5.50
N LYS A 225 19.83 8.76 -5.13
CA LYS A 225 20.89 9.47 -5.87
C LYS A 225 20.93 9.13 -7.38
N PRO A 226 20.77 7.87 -7.82
CA PRO A 226 20.73 7.56 -9.25
C PRO A 226 19.57 8.24 -9.99
N GLN A 227 18.42 8.42 -9.32
CA GLN A 227 17.24 9.05 -9.90
C GLN A 227 17.43 10.57 -10.02
N TRP A 228 18.02 11.21 -9.02
CA TRP A 228 18.42 12.62 -9.09
C TRP A 228 19.39 12.87 -10.25
N ILE A 229 20.43 12.04 -10.38
CA ILE A 229 21.41 12.14 -11.48
C ILE A 229 20.72 11.97 -12.85
N ALA A 230 19.81 11.01 -12.98
CA ALA A 230 19.06 10.79 -14.22
C ALA A 230 18.16 12.00 -14.58
N LEU A 231 17.49 12.59 -13.58
CA LEU A 231 16.67 13.79 -13.77
C LEU A 231 17.51 15.00 -14.20
N GLN A 232 18.65 15.22 -13.55
CA GLN A 232 19.58 16.29 -13.92
C GLN A 232 20.09 16.11 -15.36
N LYS A 233 20.51 14.89 -15.73
CA LYS A 233 20.96 14.60 -17.09
C LYS A 233 19.86 14.84 -18.13
N GLY A 234 18.61 14.50 -17.80
CA GLY A 234 17.45 14.78 -18.65
C GLY A 234 17.21 16.28 -18.82
N PHE A 235 17.34 17.05 -17.74
CA PHE A 235 17.25 18.50 -17.75
C PHE A 235 18.36 19.13 -18.61
N ASP A 236 19.61 18.77 -18.36
CA ASP A 236 20.77 19.35 -19.06
C ASP A 236 20.71 19.11 -20.57
N SER A 237 20.25 17.92 -20.99
CA SER A 237 20.07 17.56 -22.41
C SER A 237 19.01 18.43 -23.10
N ARG A 238 17.90 18.75 -22.41
CA ARG A 238 16.75 19.44 -22.99
C ARG A 238 16.79 20.96 -22.82
N TYR A 239 17.30 21.43 -21.69
CA TYR A 239 17.22 22.82 -21.25
C TYR A 239 18.59 23.43 -20.93
N GLY A 240 19.65 22.63 -20.76
CA GLY A 240 20.98 23.10 -20.32
C GLY A 240 21.70 24.04 -21.29
N ARG A 241 21.17 24.24 -22.51
CA ARG A 241 21.66 25.23 -23.48
C ARG A 241 21.10 26.64 -23.22
N THR A 242 19.94 26.73 -22.57
CA THR A 242 19.16 27.96 -22.41
C THR A 242 19.04 28.36 -20.94
N PHE A 243 18.97 27.39 -20.04
CA PHE A 243 18.74 27.59 -18.62
C PHE A 243 19.78 26.87 -17.78
N VAL A 244 20.24 27.52 -16.71
CA VAL A 244 21.17 26.94 -15.74
C VAL A 244 20.39 26.48 -14.51
N LEU A 245 20.63 25.24 -14.09
CA LEU A 245 20.14 24.68 -12.84
C LEU A 245 21.24 24.79 -11.78
N HIS A 246 21.01 25.61 -10.77
CA HIS A 246 21.86 25.68 -9.59
C HIS A 246 21.37 24.67 -8.54
N GLN A 247 22.21 23.67 -8.26
CA GLN A 247 21.91 22.62 -7.28
C GLN A 247 22.50 22.97 -5.92
N ASN A 248 21.65 23.01 -4.91
CA ASN A 248 22.04 23.00 -3.50
C ASN A 248 21.29 21.85 -2.82
N VAL A 249 21.56 20.63 -3.31
CA VAL A 249 20.87 19.43 -2.89
C VAL A 249 21.86 18.45 -2.27
N SER A 250 21.58 18.01 -1.05
CA SER A 250 22.42 17.07 -0.31
C SER A 250 21.76 15.70 -0.19
N ALA A 251 22.51 14.65 -0.49
CA ALA A 251 22.12 13.29 -0.17
C ALA A 251 22.41 13.02 1.33
N HIS A 252 21.41 12.61 2.10
CA HIS A 252 21.59 12.06 3.43
C HIS A 252 21.43 10.56 3.36
N GLU A 253 22.20 9.80 4.13
CA GLU A 253 21.82 8.40 4.38
C GLU A 253 20.43 8.45 5.01
N GLY A 254 19.45 7.77 4.40
CA GLY A 254 18.09 7.74 4.91
C GLY A 254 18.10 7.47 6.41
N VAL A 255 17.20 8.13 7.16
CA VAL A 255 17.04 7.90 8.61
C VAL A 255 17.13 6.41 8.84
N ALA A 256 18.22 5.97 9.48
CA ALA A 256 18.52 4.55 9.51
C ALA A 256 17.40 3.89 10.30
N THR A 257 16.49 3.20 9.62
CA THR A 257 15.35 2.61 10.30
C THR A 257 15.89 1.65 11.35
N PRO A 258 15.66 1.91 12.64
CA PRO A 258 16.20 1.08 13.69
C PRO A 258 15.66 -0.34 13.49
N ARG A 259 16.57 -1.32 13.36
CA ARG A 259 16.24 -2.74 13.12
C ARG A 259 15.80 -3.42 14.41
N VAL A 260 14.91 -2.77 15.15
CA VAL A 260 14.44 -3.23 16.45
C VAL A 260 13.08 -3.89 16.32
N ARG A 261 12.87 -4.95 17.10
CA ARG A 261 11.57 -5.59 17.25
C ARG A 261 11.20 -5.53 18.73
N PHE A 262 10.13 -4.83 19.02
CA PHE A 262 9.53 -4.82 20.36
C PHE A 262 8.38 -5.80 20.39
N GLN A 263 8.40 -6.71 21.36
CA GLN A 263 7.30 -7.64 21.61
C GLN A 263 6.14 -6.94 22.33
N ALA A 264 6.45 -5.99 23.22
CA ALA A 264 5.48 -5.26 24.00
C ALA A 264 6.03 -3.89 24.41
N VAL A 265 5.13 -2.94 24.65
CA VAL A 265 5.43 -1.61 25.18
C VAL A 265 4.50 -1.31 26.35
N TRP A 266 5.07 -0.83 27.45
CA TRP A 266 4.36 -0.47 28.67
C TRP A 266 4.50 1.03 28.92
N PHE A 267 3.37 1.74 29.04
CA PHE A 267 3.30 3.20 29.20
C PHE A 267 2.96 3.66 30.63
N GLY A 268 2.99 2.77 31.62
CA GLY A 268 2.66 3.13 33.00
C GLY A 268 3.69 4.06 33.66
N ALA A 269 3.58 4.23 34.98
CA ALA A 269 4.45 5.13 35.76
C ALA A 269 5.97 4.86 35.62
N ASN A 270 6.35 3.64 35.24
CA ASN A 270 7.72 3.29 34.87
C ASN A 270 7.68 2.60 33.49
N PRO A 271 7.82 3.37 32.39
CA PRO A 271 7.61 2.84 31.07
C PRO A 271 8.80 2.00 30.60
N TYR A 272 8.51 0.95 29.83
CA TYR A 272 9.54 0.04 29.29
C TYR A 272 9.06 -0.65 28.02
N VAL A 273 10.00 -1.13 27.22
CA VAL A 273 9.75 -2.04 26.09
C VAL A 273 10.30 -3.43 26.40
N VAL A 274 9.74 -4.45 25.76
CA VAL A 274 10.27 -5.80 25.78
C VAL A 274 10.86 -6.09 24.41
N ASN A 275 12.15 -6.43 24.35
CA ASN A 275 12.81 -6.77 23.08
C ASN A 275 12.49 -8.21 22.63
N ASP A 276 13.03 -8.62 21.48
CA ASP A 276 12.92 -9.97 20.91
C ASP A 276 13.38 -11.12 21.82
N SER A 277 14.26 -10.86 22.78
CA SER A 277 14.73 -11.84 23.79
C SER A 277 13.89 -11.85 25.07
N GLY A 278 12.81 -11.06 25.14
CA GLY A 278 11.96 -10.96 26.34
C GLY A 278 12.55 -10.08 27.44
N LYS A 279 13.68 -9.40 27.20
CA LYS A 279 14.32 -8.50 28.15
C LYS A 279 13.60 -7.16 28.17
N ARG A 280 13.37 -6.64 29.37
CA ARG A 280 12.84 -5.29 29.59
C ARG A 280 13.93 -4.24 29.39
N LEU A 281 13.64 -3.24 28.57
CA LEU A 281 14.50 -2.10 28.28
C LEU A 281 13.75 -0.82 28.66
N TYR A 282 14.43 0.04 29.41
CA TYR A 282 13.90 1.31 29.91
C TYR A 282 14.46 2.48 29.08
N PRO A 283 13.89 3.69 29.16
CA PRO A 283 14.54 4.88 28.63
C PRO A 283 16.01 4.98 29.07
N GLY A 284 16.90 5.29 28.12
CA GLY A 284 18.36 5.24 28.26
C GLY A 284 19.00 3.90 27.86
N ALA A 285 18.22 2.84 27.61
CA ALA A 285 18.78 1.56 27.18
C ALA A 285 19.33 1.61 25.75
N ALA A 286 20.54 1.06 25.58
CA ALA A 286 21.18 0.90 24.28
C ALA A 286 20.54 -0.25 23.48
N LEU A 287 20.43 -0.02 22.17
CA LEU A 287 19.88 -0.89 21.15
C LEU A 287 20.95 -1.14 20.07
N PRO A 288 20.73 -2.09 19.15
CA PRO A 288 21.59 -2.27 17.98
C PRO A 288 21.78 -0.98 17.18
N ASP A 289 22.88 -0.91 16.43
CA ASP A 289 23.23 0.23 15.58
C ASP A 289 23.35 1.58 16.33
N ASN A 290 23.73 1.52 17.61
CA ASN A 290 23.90 2.66 18.53
C ASN A 290 22.61 3.48 18.77
N TRP A 291 21.44 2.89 18.52
CA TRP A 291 20.18 3.49 18.95
C TRP A 291 20.03 3.42 20.47
N VAL A 292 19.33 4.39 21.03
CA VAL A 292 18.99 4.44 22.46
C VAL A 292 17.51 4.76 22.58
N ILE A 293 16.83 4.17 23.55
CA ILE A 293 15.45 4.56 23.89
C ILE A 293 15.50 5.95 24.54
N GLU A 294 15.10 7.01 23.85
CA GLU A 294 15.10 8.37 24.40
C GLU A 294 13.94 8.54 25.39
N ARG A 295 12.72 8.17 24.97
CA ARG A 295 11.51 8.23 25.82
C ARG A 295 10.40 7.30 25.33
N ILE A 296 9.51 6.96 26.26
CA ILE A 296 8.31 6.14 26.03
C ILE A 296 7.15 6.86 26.70
N GLU A 297 6.34 7.57 25.93
CA GLU A 297 5.25 8.41 26.41
C GLU A 297 4.24 8.66 25.30
N ASN A 298 3.02 9.12 25.63
CA ASN A 298 2.02 9.55 24.64
C ASN A 298 1.76 8.54 23.50
N ASN A 299 1.76 7.24 23.81
CA ASN A 299 1.61 6.16 22.81
C ASN A 299 2.74 6.07 21.77
N GLU A 300 3.91 6.63 22.10
CA GLU A 300 5.07 6.65 21.22
C GLU A 300 6.32 6.11 21.92
N VAL A 301 7.16 5.42 21.15
CA VAL A 301 8.53 5.08 21.54
C VAL A 301 9.48 5.87 20.66
N VAL A 302 10.24 6.78 21.26
CA VAL A 302 11.22 7.60 20.55
C VAL A 302 12.59 7.02 20.77
N LEU A 303 13.26 6.69 19.67
CA LEU A 303 14.64 6.27 19.65
C LEU A 303 15.52 7.40 19.17
N ALA A 304 16.72 7.50 19.73
CA ALA A 304 17.72 8.48 19.33
C ALA A 304 19.04 7.81 18.95
N ARG A 305 19.72 8.38 17.96
CA ARG A 305 21.08 8.05 17.55
C ARG A 305 21.80 9.34 17.18
N GLY A 306 22.50 9.93 18.14
CA GLY A 306 23.06 11.29 17.98
C GLY A 306 21.93 12.32 17.88
N GLU A 307 21.87 13.07 16.78
CA GLU A 307 20.78 14.02 16.50
C GLU A 307 19.57 13.38 15.80
N GLU A 308 19.75 12.17 15.26
CA GLU A 308 18.68 11.45 14.58
C GLU A 308 17.68 10.93 15.61
N ARG A 309 16.39 11.12 15.31
CA ARG A 309 15.28 10.59 16.09
C ARG A 309 14.39 9.75 15.20
N PHE A 310 13.97 8.62 15.71
CA PHE A 310 13.01 7.75 15.07
C PHE A 310 11.87 7.47 16.05
N THR A 311 10.65 7.76 15.63
CA THR A 311 9.46 7.55 16.45
C THR A 311 8.69 6.34 15.94
N PHE A 312 8.44 5.40 16.84
CA PHE A 312 7.41 4.38 16.67
C PHE A 312 6.13 4.91 17.29
N THR A 313 5.12 5.14 16.45
CA THR A 313 3.75 5.39 16.92
C THR A 313 3.03 4.06 17.02
N LEU A 314 2.37 3.80 18.16
CA LEU A 314 1.71 2.54 18.51
C LEU A 314 0.19 2.68 18.57
#